data_AF-A0AAU0RND4-F1
#
_entry.id   AF-A0AAU0RND4-F1
#
_cell.length_a   1.000
_cell.length_b   1.000
_cell.length_c   1.000
_cell.angle_alpha   90.00
_cell.angle_beta   90.00
_cell.angle_gamma   90.00
#
_symmetry.space_group_name_H-M   'P 1'
#
loop_
_entity.id
_entity.type
_entity.pdbx_description
1 polymer ?
#
loop_
_entity_poly.entity_id
_entity_poly.type
_entity_poly.pdbx_seq_one_letter_code
_entity_poly.pdbx_strand_id
1 'polypeptide(L)'
;MHPLHPPYHRNLFPLLPHSPTFTFLTYKNDYTRWLPSAMLNYAINDNHNLSFALKSDFNRPSFWQMNPFMTYSSNKSGVNGNPFIKPTQSIHAELTYVYHQNYIFMTSYGKEKSLFQQVVTLIPPDTFIYYWNNYGFSKSLALTSMIKINE
;
A
#
# COMPACT_ATOMS: atom_id res chain seq x y z
N MET A 1 -26.79 -9.39 -78.76
CA MET A 1 -25.58 -9.13 -77.95
C MET A 1 -26.02 -8.81 -76.53
N HIS A 2 -25.91 -9.78 -75.63
CA HIS A 2 -26.03 -9.63 -74.17
C HIS A 2 -24.98 -10.57 -73.58
N PRO A 3 -24.03 -10.11 -72.76
CA PRO A 3 -23.02 -11.00 -72.19
C PRO A 3 -23.56 -11.72 -70.94
N LEU A 4 -23.27 -13.02 -70.86
CA LEU A 4 -23.51 -13.92 -69.73
C LEU A 4 -22.59 -13.56 -68.56
N HIS A 5 -23.15 -13.37 -67.36
CA HIS A 5 -22.39 -13.29 -66.11
C HIS A 5 -21.94 -14.70 -65.67
N PRO A 6 -20.67 -14.92 -65.28
CA PRO A 6 -20.26 -16.15 -64.60
C PRO A 6 -20.55 -16.07 -63.09
N PRO A 7 -20.90 -17.19 -62.42
CA PRO A 7 -21.04 -17.24 -60.97
C PRO A 7 -19.67 -17.55 -60.34
N TYR A 8 -19.20 -16.73 -59.41
CA TYR A 8 -18.06 -17.10 -58.56
C TYR A 8 -18.38 -16.78 -57.09
N HIS A 9 -18.98 -17.78 -56.42
CA HIS A 9 -18.86 -17.91 -54.98
C HIS A 9 -17.61 -18.73 -54.68
N ARG A 10 -16.59 -18.09 -54.09
CA ARG A 10 -15.64 -18.79 -53.21
C ARG A 10 -15.08 -17.80 -52.21
N ASN A 11 -15.75 -17.71 -51.07
CA ASN A 11 -15.17 -17.09 -49.86
C ASN A 11 -13.98 -17.95 -49.43
N LEU A 12 -12.78 -17.49 -49.74
CA LEU A 12 -11.53 -17.94 -49.12
C LEU A 12 -11.05 -16.82 -48.20
N PHE A 13 -11.80 -16.56 -47.13
CA PHE A 13 -11.22 -15.90 -45.97
C PHE A 13 -10.44 -16.98 -45.21
N PRO A 14 -9.11 -16.85 -45.03
CA PRO A 14 -8.41 -17.72 -44.10
C PRO A 14 -9.00 -17.50 -42.71
N LEU A 15 -9.43 -18.58 -42.06
CA LEU A 15 -9.84 -18.54 -40.65
C LEU A 15 -8.66 -17.98 -39.87
N LEU A 16 -8.80 -16.76 -39.34
CA LEU A 16 -7.85 -16.19 -38.41
C LEU A 16 -7.59 -17.21 -37.29
N PRO A 17 -6.33 -17.51 -36.95
CA PRO A 17 -6.04 -18.44 -35.88
C PRO A 17 -6.69 -17.92 -34.59
N HIS A 18 -7.51 -18.81 -34.01
CA HIS A 18 -8.14 -18.81 -32.70
C HIS A 18 -7.81 -17.58 -31.83
N SER A 19 -8.88 -16.87 -31.46
CA SER A 19 -8.90 -15.79 -30.49
C SER A 19 -7.86 -15.99 -29.39
N PRO A 20 -7.06 -14.96 -29.03
CA PRO A 20 -6.08 -15.10 -27.97
C PRO A 20 -6.81 -15.62 -26.73
N THR A 21 -6.43 -16.81 -26.27
CA THR A 21 -6.96 -17.36 -25.04
C THR A 21 -6.49 -16.43 -23.93
N PHE A 22 -7.40 -15.62 -23.41
CA PHE A 22 -7.13 -14.79 -22.25
C PHE A 22 -6.93 -15.72 -21.06
N THR A 23 -5.67 -16.05 -20.75
CA THR A 23 -5.34 -16.74 -19.51
C THR A 23 -5.62 -15.77 -18.36
N PHE A 24 -6.77 -15.90 -17.73
CA PHE A 24 -7.08 -15.16 -16.51
C PHE A 24 -6.13 -15.64 -15.41
N LEU A 25 -5.08 -14.85 -15.14
CA LEU A 25 -4.28 -15.04 -13.94
C LEU A 25 -5.16 -14.64 -12.74
N THR A 26 -5.84 -15.62 -12.14
CA THR A 26 -6.55 -15.40 -10.88
C THR A 26 -5.53 -15.16 -9.77
N TYR A 27 -5.22 -13.90 -9.50
CA TYR A 27 -4.31 -13.51 -8.43
C TYR A 27 -5.07 -13.55 -7.09
N LYS A 28 -4.78 -14.58 -6.28
CA LYS A 28 -5.36 -14.76 -4.95
C LYS A 28 -4.55 -13.98 -3.92
N ASN A 29 -5.02 -12.79 -3.56
CA ASN A 29 -4.47 -12.06 -2.42
C ASN A 29 -5.02 -12.64 -1.10
N ASP A 30 -4.15 -13.17 -0.25
CA ASP A 30 -4.51 -13.50 1.12
C ASP A 30 -4.47 -12.24 1.99
N TYR A 31 -5.64 -11.85 2.48
CA TYR A 31 -5.83 -10.69 3.33
C TYR A 31 -6.06 -11.05 4.79
N THR A 32 -6.01 -12.34 5.14
CA THR A 32 -6.15 -12.77 6.54
C THR A 32 -4.91 -12.32 7.30
N ARG A 33 -5.09 -11.34 8.18
CA ARG A 33 -3.99 -10.68 8.88
C ARG A 33 -4.30 -10.65 10.36
N TRP A 34 -3.32 -10.98 11.19
CA TRP A 34 -3.40 -10.83 12.63
C TRP A 34 -3.16 -9.37 13.01
N LEU A 35 -4.10 -8.79 13.75
CA LEU A 35 -4.11 -7.38 14.15
C LEU A 35 -4.34 -7.28 15.67
N PRO A 36 -3.31 -7.57 16.49
CA PRO A 36 -3.46 -7.49 17.92
C PRO A 36 -3.73 -6.06 18.37
N SER A 37 -4.66 -5.93 19.31
CA SER A 37 -4.87 -4.70 20.07
C SER A 37 -4.99 -5.06 21.54
N ALA A 38 -4.32 -4.29 22.39
CA ALA A 38 -4.38 -4.42 23.83
C ALA A 38 -4.20 -3.06 24.48
N MET A 39 -4.95 -2.80 25.54
CA MET A 39 -4.78 -1.62 26.37
C MET A 39 -4.88 -2.05 27.82
N LEU A 40 -3.94 -1.59 28.64
CA LEU A 40 -3.89 -1.82 30.08
C LEU A 40 -3.71 -0.48 30.76
N ASN A 41 -4.54 -0.21 31.76
CA ASN A 41 -4.39 0.94 32.64
C ASN A 41 -4.32 0.41 34.07
N TYR A 42 -3.30 0.84 34.81
CA TYR A 42 -3.04 0.38 36.16
C TYR A 42 -2.70 1.57 37.06
N ALA A 43 -3.64 1.92 37.94
CA ALA A 43 -3.42 2.87 39.01
C ALA A 43 -2.66 2.16 40.13
N ILE A 44 -1.36 2.43 40.24
CA ILE A 44 -0.51 1.87 41.30
C ILE A 44 -0.93 2.45 42.65
N ASN A 45 -1.22 3.76 42.67
CA ASN A 45 -1.84 4.51 43.76
C ASN A 45 -2.36 5.86 43.22
N ASP A 46 -2.86 6.74 44.10
CA ASP A 46 -3.42 8.05 43.71
C ASP A 46 -2.45 8.98 42.96
N ASN A 47 -1.14 8.76 43.13
CA ASN A 47 -0.08 9.58 42.56
C ASN A 47 0.64 8.91 41.37
N HIS A 48 0.38 7.63 41.11
CA HIS A 48 1.14 6.85 40.14
C HIS A 48 0.18 6.05 39.24
N ASN A 49 0.17 6.40 37.96
CA ASN A 49 -0.63 5.70 36.97
C ASN A 49 0.25 5.20 35.82
N LEU A 50 0.02 3.96 35.40
CA LEU A 50 0.73 3.32 34.30
C LEU A 50 -0.28 2.89 33.24
N SER A 51 -0.05 3.29 32.01
CA SER A 51 -0.85 2.91 30.84
C SER A 51 0.03 2.26 29.80
N PHE A 52 -0.39 1.13 29.26
CA PHE A 52 0.25 0.46 28.15
C PHE A 52 -0.75 0.24 27.02
N ALA A 53 -0.36 0.55 25.79
CA ALA A 53 -1.16 0.34 24.60
C ALA A 53 -0.34 -0.39 23.54
N LEU A 54 -0.93 -1.43 22.94
CA LEU A 54 -0.41 -2.12 21.76
C LEU A 54 -1.49 -2.07 20.69
N LYS A 55 -1.11 -1.66 19.49
CA LYS A 55 -1.99 -1.59 18.33
C LYS A 55 -1.28 -2.10 17.09
N SER A 56 -2.00 -2.83 16.25
CA SER A 56 -1.55 -3.17 14.91
C SER A 56 -2.56 -2.71 13.87
N ASP A 57 -2.05 -2.13 12.79
CA ASP A 57 -2.82 -1.62 11.66
C ASP A 57 -2.17 -2.06 10.34
N PHE A 58 -2.83 -1.78 9.22
CA PHE A 58 -2.25 -1.97 7.89
C PHE A 58 -2.73 -0.85 6.95
N ASN A 59 -1.90 -0.53 5.95
CA ASN A 59 -2.25 0.40 4.88
C ASN A 59 -2.41 -0.36 3.56
N ARG A 60 -3.60 -0.32 2.96
CA ARG A 60 -3.87 -0.98 1.67
C ARG A 60 -3.49 -0.05 0.52
N PRO A 61 -2.84 -0.56 -0.53
CA PRO A 61 -2.71 0.19 -1.77
C PRO A 61 -4.10 0.45 -2.35
N SER A 62 -4.31 1.64 -2.91
CA SER A 62 -5.52 1.97 -3.64
C SER A 62 -5.57 1.23 -4.98
N PHE A 63 -6.76 1.15 -5.57
CA PHE A 63 -6.96 0.46 -6.85
C PHE A 63 -6.00 0.93 -7.95
N TRP A 64 -5.80 2.25 -8.07
CA TRP A 64 -4.89 2.83 -9.07
C TRP A 64 -3.42 2.47 -8.85
N GLN A 65 -3.02 2.25 -7.59
CA GLN A 65 -1.66 1.82 -7.25
C GLN A 65 -1.42 0.37 -7.65
N MET A 66 -2.46 -0.46 -7.69
CA MET A 66 -2.38 -1.87 -8.11
C MET A 66 -2.66 -2.08 -9.60
N ASN A 67 -3.27 -1.10 -10.25
CA ASN A 67 -3.65 -1.20 -11.65
C ASN A 67 -2.39 -1.21 -12.54
N PRO A 68 -2.13 -2.27 -13.32
CA PRO A 68 -0.95 -2.36 -14.18
C PRO A 68 -0.99 -1.42 -15.38
N PHE A 69 -2.13 -0.77 -15.64
CA PHE A 69 -2.26 0.18 -16.75
C PHE A 69 -1.49 1.46 -16.47
N MET A 70 -0.72 1.87 -17.47
CA MET A 70 0.05 3.12 -17.47
C MET A 70 -0.90 4.31 -17.65
N THR A 71 -0.80 5.32 -16.78
CA THR A 71 -1.50 6.59 -16.93
C THR A 71 -0.49 7.72 -17.15
N TYR A 72 -0.64 8.50 -18.21
CA TYR A 72 0.25 9.62 -18.52
C TYR A 72 -0.27 10.91 -17.89
N SER A 73 0.59 11.58 -17.13
CA SER A 73 0.31 12.93 -16.60
C SER A 73 0.79 14.02 -17.57
N SER A 74 1.77 13.70 -18.43
CA SER A 74 2.21 14.55 -19.54
C SER A 74 2.83 13.70 -20.65
N ASN A 75 3.23 14.33 -21.76
CA ASN A 75 3.91 13.64 -22.88
C ASN A 75 5.25 13.00 -22.48
N LYS A 76 5.81 13.36 -21.32
CA LYS A 76 7.10 12.87 -20.82
C LYS A 76 7.02 12.33 -19.39
N SER A 77 5.82 12.16 -18.85
CA SER A 77 5.62 11.70 -17.47
C SER A 77 4.41 10.79 -17.38
N GLY A 78 4.57 9.66 -16.72
CA GLY A 78 3.46 8.77 -16.44
C GLY A 78 3.69 7.93 -15.19
N VAL A 79 2.60 7.37 -14.69
CA VAL A 79 2.56 6.50 -13.52
C VAL A 79 2.11 5.12 -13.95
N ASN A 80 2.80 4.09 -13.45
CA ASN A 80 2.41 2.70 -13.58
C ASN A 80 2.14 2.12 -12.19
N GLY A 81 0.95 1.56 -12.00
CA GLY A 81 0.66 0.78 -10.80
C GLY A 81 1.34 -0.60 -10.86
N ASN A 82 1.32 -1.30 -9.75
CA ASN A 82 1.94 -2.61 -9.61
C ASN A 82 0.99 -3.57 -8.89
N PRO A 83 0.44 -4.59 -9.60
CA PRO A 83 -0.48 -5.57 -9.02
C PRO A 83 0.09 -6.35 -7.83
N PHE A 84 1.42 -6.40 -7.70
CA PHE A 84 2.14 -7.17 -6.69
C PHE A 84 2.50 -6.36 -5.43
N ILE A 85 2.05 -5.11 -5.32
CA ILE A 85 2.26 -4.31 -4.11
C ILE A 85 1.58 -4.98 -2.93
N LYS A 86 2.34 -5.13 -1.85
CA LYS A 86 1.86 -5.63 -0.57
C LYS A 86 1.38 -4.48 0.30
N PRO A 87 0.27 -4.64 1.04
CA PRO A 87 -0.14 -3.71 2.09
C PRO A 87 0.95 -3.54 3.15
N THR A 88 1.19 -2.30 3.58
CA THR A 88 2.04 -1.99 4.73
C THR A 88 1.41 -2.60 5.98
N GLN A 89 2.22 -3.16 6.87
CA GLN A 89 1.79 -3.58 8.21
C GLN A 89 2.50 -2.76 9.25
N SER A 90 1.75 -2.27 10.22
CA SER A 90 2.27 -1.41 11.28
C SER A 90 1.93 -2.00 12.64
N ILE A 91 2.88 -1.93 13.58
CA ILE A 91 2.72 -2.26 14.99
C ILE A 91 3.24 -1.07 15.78
N HIS A 92 2.42 -0.61 16.73
CA HIS A 92 2.72 0.49 17.62
C HIS A 92 2.54 0.03 19.07
N ALA A 93 3.54 0.28 19.90
CA ALA A 93 3.47 0.05 21.33
C ALA A 93 3.79 1.36 22.05
N GLU A 94 3.02 1.69 23.07
CA GLU A 94 3.19 2.89 23.87
C GLU A 94 3.10 2.54 25.36
N LEU A 95 4.04 3.06 26.13
CA LEU A 95 4.05 3.00 27.58
C LEU A 95 4.03 4.43 28.11
N THR A 96 3.00 4.74 28.89
CA THR A 96 2.79 6.05 29.49
C THR A 96 2.77 5.90 31.00
N TYR A 97 3.57 6.71 31.68
CA TYR A 97 3.65 6.77 33.13
C TYR A 97 3.36 8.19 33.59
N VAL A 98 2.40 8.31 34.50
CA VAL A 98 1.96 9.59 35.06
C VAL A 98 2.28 9.61 36.55
N TYR A 99 2.99 10.65 36.97
CA TYR A 99 3.36 10.91 38.36
C TYR A 99 2.72 12.21 38.85
N HIS A 100 2.00 12.14 39.98
CA HIS A 100 1.20 13.20 40.59
C HIS A 100 0.28 13.96 39.62
N GLN A 101 -0.11 13.35 38.50
CA GLN A 101 -0.91 13.99 37.44
C GLN A 101 -0.23 15.22 36.79
N ASN A 102 1.02 15.52 37.17
CA ASN A 102 1.77 16.69 36.72
C ASN A 102 2.96 16.31 35.85
N TYR A 103 3.51 15.10 36.00
CA TYR A 103 4.63 14.62 35.21
C TYR A 103 4.18 13.44 34.38
N ILE A 104 4.34 13.52 33.07
CA ILE A 104 3.99 12.46 32.14
C ILE A 104 5.26 12.03 31.42
N PHE A 105 5.55 10.74 31.43
CA PHE A 105 6.63 10.12 30.68
C PHE A 105 6.02 9.13 29.71
N MET A 106 6.39 9.22 28.45
CA MET A 106 5.85 8.39 27.38
C MET A 106 6.99 7.80 26.57
N THR A 107 6.97 6.50 26.39
CA THR A 107 7.88 5.78 25.48
C THR A 107 7.03 5.14 24.39
N SER A 108 7.35 5.43 23.14
CA SER A 108 6.64 4.85 21.99
C SER A 108 7.60 4.10 21.07
N TYR A 109 7.14 2.97 20.57
CA TYR A 109 7.82 2.13 19.61
C TYR A 109 6.91 1.93 18.40
N GLY A 110 7.44 2.18 17.21
CA GLY A 110 6.77 1.95 15.95
C GLY A 110 7.56 1.00 15.07
N LYS A 111 6.88 0.09 14.39
CA LYS A 111 7.48 -0.77 13.37
C LYS A 111 6.54 -0.92 12.19
N GLU A 112 7.06 -0.63 11.00
CA GLU A 112 6.32 -0.77 9.75
C GLU A 112 7.07 -1.66 8.77
N LYS A 113 6.35 -2.52 8.06
CA LYS A 113 6.89 -3.41 7.04
C LYS A 113 6.15 -3.23 5.74
N SER A 114 6.86 -3.45 4.63
CA SER A 114 6.30 -3.37 3.27
C SER A 114 5.78 -1.98 2.94
N LEU A 115 6.50 -0.94 3.40
CA LEU A 115 6.25 0.43 2.97
C LEU A 115 6.30 0.50 1.44
N PHE A 116 5.36 1.21 0.84
CA PHE A 116 5.27 1.34 -0.61
C PHE A 116 5.24 2.81 -1.04
N GLN A 117 5.96 3.11 -2.12
CA GLN A 117 6.08 4.45 -2.69
C GLN A 117 6.30 4.35 -4.21
N GLN A 118 6.12 5.46 -4.91
CA GLN A 118 6.55 5.62 -6.30
C GLN A 118 8.07 5.77 -6.39
N VAL A 119 8.69 4.94 -7.22
CA VAL A 119 10.09 5.05 -7.62
C VAL A 119 10.13 5.54 -9.06
N VAL A 120 10.89 6.59 -9.32
CA VAL A 120 11.04 7.16 -10.66
C VAL A 120 12.10 6.40 -11.45
N THR A 121 11.80 6.11 -12.71
CA THR A 121 12.74 5.58 -13.70
C THR A 121 12.79 6.54 -14.88
N LEU A 122 14.00 6.92 -15.29
CA LEU A 122 14.23 7.72 -16.50
C LEU A 122 14.38 6.77 -17.69
N ILE A 123 13.55 6.97 -18.70
CA ILE A 123 13.67 6.35 -20.01
C ILE A 123 14.25 7.41 -20.95
N PRO A 124 15.46 7.20 -21.49
CA PRO A 124 16.06 8.12 -22.44
C PRO A 124 15.15 8.41 -23.66
N PRO A 125 15.13 9.64 -24.20
CA PRO A 125 15.98 10.78 -23.81
C PRO A 125 15.52 11.52 -22.55
N ASP A 126 14.22 11.58 -22.25
CA ASP A 126 13.68 12.45 -21.18
C ASP A 126 12.28 12.07 -20.65
N THR A 127 11.91 10.79 -20.72
CA THR A 127 10.61 10.31 -20.21
C THR A 127 10.75 9.75 -18.79
N PHE A 128 9.94 10.25 -17.85
CA PHE A 128 9.89 9.75 -16.48
C PHE A 128 8.71 8.80 -16.28
N ILE A 129 8.97 7.61 -15.76
CA ILE A 129 7.94 6.67 -15.33
C ILE A 129 8.04 6.43 -13.84
N TYR A 130 6.93 6.64 -13.13
CA TYR A 130 6.79 6.37 -11.70
C TYR A 130 6.17 4.99 -11.49
N TYR A 131 6.92 4.08 -10.88
CA TYR A 131 6.45 2.74 -10.54
C TYR A 131 6.17 2.63 -9.05
N TRP A 132 4.98 2.19 -8.68
CA TRP A 132 4.69 1.86 -7.30
C TRP A 132 5.39 0.56 -6.86
N ASN A 133 6.17 0.61 -5.80
CA ASN A 133 6.91 -0.56 -5.29
C ASN A 133 6.98 -0.57 -3.77
N ASN A 134 7.03 -1.76 -3.17
CA ASN A 134 7.42 -1.90 -1.77
C ASN A 134 8.92 -1.61 -1.65
N TYR A 135 9.31 -0.61 -0.85
CA TYR A 135 10.70 -0.14 -0.76
C TYR A 135 11.40 -0.49 0.55
N GLY A 136 10.68 -0.90 1.61
CA GLY A 136 11.36 -1.30 2.84
C GLY A 136 10.51 -1.41 4.11
N PHE A 137 11.20 -1.22 5.23
CA PHE A 137 10.66 -1.24 6.58
C PHE A 137 11.12 0.01 7.36
N SER A 138 10.33 0.43 8.33
CA SER A 138 10.67 1.50 9.26
C SER A 138 10.60 1.01 10.70
N LYS A 139 11.44 1.58 11.56
CA LYS A 139 11.40 1.39 13.00
C LYS A 139 11.64 2.74 13.67
N SER A 140 10.85 3.06 14.67
CA SER A 140 11.02 4.25 15.49
C SER A 140 10.95 3.89 16.97
N LEU A 141 11.73 4.62 17.77
CA LEU A 141 11.66 4.61 19.22
C LEU A 141 11.72 6.08 19.66
N ALA A 142 10.76 6.51 20.48
CA ALA A 142 10.73 7.85 21.01
C ALA A 142 10.48 7.83 22.52
N LEU A 143 11.09 8.80 23.20
CA LEU A 143 10.86 9.12 24.60
C LEU A 143 10.38 10.57 24.67
N THR A 144 9.31 10.81 25.39
CA THR A 144 8.71 12.14 25.56
C THR A 144 8.38 12.35 27.02
N SER A 145 8.69 13.54 27.55
CA SER A 145 8.28 13.96 28.88
C SER A 145 7.47 15.25 28.81
N MET A 146 6.45 15.37 29.64
CA MET A 146 5.62 16.57 29.77
C MET A 146 5.49 16.92 31.25
N ILE A 147 5.56 18.22 31.55
CA ILE A 147 5.38 18.76 32.89
C ILE A 147 4.22 19.76 32.83
N LYS A 148 3.19 19.52 33.63
CA LYS A 148 2.09 20.46 33.83
C LYS A 148 2.56 21.52 34.82
N ILE A 149 2.59 22.77 34.35
CA ILE A 149 2.85 23.94 35.19
C ILE A 149 1.47 24.51 35.57
N ASN A 150 1.18 24.59 36.85
CA ASN A 150 -0.02 25.28 37.34
C ASN A 150 0.35 26.75 37.56
N GLU A 151 -0.46 27.67 37.02
CA GLU A 151 -0.39 29.11 37.32
C GLU A 151 -1.03 29.42 38.68
#